data_AF-A0A947C9M3-F1
#
_entry.id   AF-A0A947C9M3-F1
#
_cell.length_a   1.000
_cell.length_b   1.000
_cell.length_c   1.000
_cell.angle_alpha   90.00
_cell.angle_beta   90.00
_cell.angle_gamma   90.00
#
_symmetry.space_group_name_H-M   'P 1'
#
loop_
_entity.id
_entity.type
_entity.pdbx_description
1 polymer ?
#
loop_
_entity_poly.entity_id
_entity_poly.type
_entity_poly.pdbx_seq_one_letter_code
_entity_poly.pdbx_strand_id
1 'polypeptide(L)'
;YYAGGAGLYGYGYYGFYGTTYAKVHEPGYFDTSTTIRVETNLYSLSTDALVWTGQSATVDPKSIPDARGSITHAVAQKLKEEKLIP
;
A
#
# COMPACT_ATOMS: atom_id res chain seq x y z
N TYR A 1 45.68 39.33 30.78
CA TYR A 1 45.12 39.19 29.43
C TYR A 1 45.54 37.85 28.89
N TYR A 2 44.60 36.92 28.67
CA TYR A 2 44.50 36.05 27.48
C TYR A 2 43.18 35.32 27.61
N ALA A 3 42.29 35.60 26.66
CA ALA A 3 40.88 35.28 26.73
C ALA A 3 40.64 33.77 26.68
N GLY A 4 39.99 33.25 27.72
CA GLY A 4 39.24 32.01 27.63
C GLY A 4 38.03 32.24 26.72
N GLY A 5 38.00 31.55 25.60
CA GLY A 5 36.90 31.54 24.65
C GLY A 5 36.94 30.21 23.93
N ALA A 6 36.38 29.19 24.59
CA ALA A 6 36.27 27.84 24.08
C ALA A 6 35.72 27.86 22.64
N GLY A 7 36.44 27.16 21.76
CA GLY A 7 36.22 27.19 20.32
C GLY A 7 34.80 26.81 19.93
N LEU A 8 34.04 27.81 19.49
CA LEU A 8 32.82 27.65 18.69
C LEU A 8 33.16 27.30 17.23
N TYR A 9 34.20 26.49 17.01
CA TYR A 9 34.69 26.08 15.68
C TYR A 9 34.47 24.58 15.40
N GLY A 10 33.69 23.88 16.23
CA GLY A 10 33.43 22.45 16.10
C GLY A 10 32.06 22.08 15.51
N TYR A 11 31.17 23.05 15.29
CA TYR A 11 29.83 22.81 14.73
C TYR A 11 29.75 23.14 13.22
N GLY A 12 30.88 23.09 12.52
CA GLY A 12 30.93 23.24 11.07
C GLY A 12 30.51 21.95 10.37
N TYR A 13 29.51 22.05 9.48
CA TYR A 13 29.11 21.13 8.39
C TYR A 13 28.89 19.63 8.74
N TYR A 14 29.83 18.98 9.43
CA TYR A 14 29.80 17.60 9.89
C TYR A 14 28.73 17.31 10.96
N GLY A 15 28.50 18.22 11.90
CA GLY A 15 27.43 18.05 12.90
C GLY A 15 26.02 18.06 12.28
N PHE A 16 25.85 18.86 11.22
CA PHE A 16 24.63 18.89 10.42
C PHE A 16 24.48 17.59 9.61
N TYR A 17 25.55 17.10 8.97
CA TYR A 17 25.52 15.82 8.25
C TYR A 17 25.24 14.63 9.17
N GLY A 18 25.83 14.56 10.37
CA GLY A 18 25.61 13.45 11.31
C GLY A 18 24.17 13.38 11.84
N THR A 19 23.58 14.52 12.16
CA THR A 19 22.17 14.59 12.60
C THR A 19 21.19 14.33 11.46
N THR A 20 21.48 14.80 10.25
CA THR A 20 20.65 14.53 9.08
C THR A 20 20.74 13.06 8.64
N TYR A 21 21.93 12.47 8.65
CA TYR A 21 22.14 11.06 8.30
C TYR A 21 21.44 10.10 9.28
N ALA A 22 21.50 10.40 10.59
CA ALA A 22 20.80 9.64 11.62
C ALA A 22 19.26 9.72 11.47
N LYS A 23 18.73 10.88 11.07
CA LYS A 23 17.28 11.09 10.88
C LYS A 23 16.72 10.41 9.62
N VAL A 24 17.55 10.21 8.59
CA VAL A 24 17.15 9.53 7.34
C VAL A 24 17.32 8.00 7.45
N HIS A 25 18.14 7.52 8.40
CA HIS A 25 18.35 6.09 8.69
C HIS A 25 17.55 5.58 9.90
N GLU A 26 16.48 6.28 10.32
CA GLU A 26 15.49 5.68 11.22
C GLU A 26 14.73 4.57 10.46
N PRO A 27 14.72 3.31 10.93
CA PRO A 27 13.98 2.23 10.28
C PRO A 27 12.48 2.54 10.35
N GLY A 28 11.84 2.79 9.21
CA GLY A 28 10.39 3.07 9.16
C GLY A 28 9.89 3.87 7.95
N TYR A 29 10.78 4.44 7.14
CA TYR A 29 10.39 5.27 5.98
C TYR A 29 9.90 4.51 4.74
N PHE A 30 9.93 3.18 4.77
CA PHE A 30 9.42 2.36 3.67
C PHE A 30 8.04 1.83 4.04
N ASP A 31 6.99 2.53 3.59
CA ASP A 31 5.67 1.94 3.52
C ASP A 31 5.69 0.87 2.42
N THR A 32 5.56 -0.39 2.83
CA THR A 32 5.42 -1.49 1.88
C THR A 32 3.98 -1.56 1.43
N SER A 33 3.66 -0.88 0.31
CA SER A 33 2.32 -0.95 -0.24
C SER A 33 2.09 -2.31 -0.91
N THR A 34 1.09 -3.05 -0.42
CA THR A 34 0.72 -4.35 -0.99
C THR A 34 -0.53 -4.18 -1.85
N THR A 35 -0.37 -4.29 -3.16
CA THR A 35 -1.50 -4.26 -4.10
C THR A 35 -1.91 -5.69 -4.46
N ILE A 36 -3.17 -6.03 -4.19
CA ILE A 36 -3.78 -7.31 -4.60
C ILE A 36 -4.73 -7.01 -5.75
N ARG A 37 -4.57 -7.73 -6.87
CA ARG A 37 -5.48 -7.70 -8.02
C ARG A 37 -6.13 -9.07 -8.18
N VAL A 38 -7.45 -9.08 -8.35
CA VAL A 38 -8.23 -10.30 -8.57
C VAL A 38 -9.08 -10.12 -9.82
N GLU A 39 -8.89 -11.01 -10.77
CA GLU A 39 -9.75 -11.16 -11.95
C GLU A 39 -10.77 -12.26 -11.70
N THR A 40 -12.04 -11.97 -11.98
CA THR A 40 -13.15 -12.91 -11.83
C THR A 40 -13.85 -13.09 -13.17
N ASN A 41 -14.03 -14.34 -13.58
CA ASN A 41 -14.70 -14.73 -14.82
C ASN A 41 -15.91 -15.60 -14.50
N LEU A 42 -17.08 -15.25 -15.05
CA LEU A 42 -18.35 -15.96 -14.87
C LEU A 42 -18.76 -16.62 -16.18
N TYR A 43 -19.08 -17.90 -16.11
CA TYR A 43 -19.47 -18.72 -17.26
C TYR A 43 -20.89 -19.24 -17.11
N SER A 44 -21.61 -19.30 -18.24
CA SER A 44 -22.91 -19.96 -18.34
C SER A 44 -22.72 -21.44 -18.64
N LEU A 45 -23.25 -22.31 -17.78
CA LEU A 45 -23.17 -23.77 -17.96
C LEU A 45 -24.07 -24.28 -19.09
N SER A 46 -25.10 -23.54 -19.48
CA SER A 46 -26.01 -23.95 -20.55
C SER A 46 -25.43 -23.72 -21.95
N THR A 47 -24.54 -22.73 -22.09
CA THR A 47 -23.95 -22.33 -23.37
C THR A 47 -22.43 -22.52 -23.41
N ASP A 48 -21.84 -22.96 -22.29
CA ASP A 48 -20.39 -23.06 -22.06
C ASP A 48 -19.62 -21.78 -22.44
N ALA A 49 -20.26 -20.63 -22.21
CA ALA A 49 -19.78 -19.32 -22.69
C ALA A 49 -19.45 -18.40 -21.52
N LEU A 50 -18.40 -17.60 -21.67
CA LEU A 50 -18.09 -16.50 -20.75
C LEU A 50 -19.21 -15.45 -20.85
N VAL A 51 -19.88 -15.18 -19.73
CA VAL A 51 -20.98 -14.21 -19.66
C VAL A 51 -20.58 -12.91 -18.97
N TRP A 52 -19.52 -12.92 -18.16
CA TRP A 52 -19.03 -11.72 -17.48
C TRP A 52 -17.57 -11.85 -17.05
N THR A 53 -16.85 -10.74 -17.06
CA THR A 53 -15.50 -10.62 -16.50
C THR A 53 -15.39 -9.32 -15.71
N GLY A 54 -14.71 -9.37 -14.58
CA GLY A 54 -14.46 -8.19 -13.75
C GLY A 54 -13.09 -8.25 -13.09
N GLN A 55 -12.42 -7.10 -13.06
CA GLN A 55 -11.18 -6.92 -12.31
C GLN A 55 -11.44 -6.07 -11.08
N SER A 56 -10.92 -6.52 -9.95
CA SER A 56 -10.92 -5.78 -8.69
C SER A 56 -9.49 -5.60 -8.20
N ALA A 57 -9.22 -4.47 -7.55
CA ALA A 57 -7.94 -4.17 -6.94
C ALA A 57 -8.15 -3.67 -5.52
N THR A 58 -7.30 -4.07 -4.59
CA THR A 58 -7.24 -3.55 -3.22
C THR A 58 -5.81 -3.14 -2.92
N VAL A 59 -5.64 -1.91 -2.45
CA VAL A 59 -4.35 -1.33 -2.05
C VAL A 59 -4.30 -1.34 -0.54
N ASP A 60 -3.19 -1.84 0.02
CA ASP A 60 -2.87 -1.87 1.44
C ASP A 60 -3.95 -2.49 2.33
N PRO A 61 -4.36 -3.74 2.04
CA PRO A 61 -5.29 -4.42 2.92
C PRO A 61 -4.65 -4.65 4.29
N LYS A 62 -5.40 -4.32 5.36
CA LYS A 62 -4.99 -4.56 6.75
C LYS A 62 -4.68 -6.04 7.03
N SER A 63 -5.31 -6.94 6.29
CA SER A 63 -5.07 -8.38 6.31
C SER A 63 -5.59 -9.05 5.03
N ILE A 64 -5.09 -10.26 4.72
CA ILE A 64 -5.59 -11.06 3.59
C ILE A 64 -7.10 -11.40 3.72
N PRO A 65 -7.62 -11.80 4.90
CA PRO A 65 -9.06 -12.00 5.08
C PRO A 65 -9.90 -10.76 4.78
N ASP A 66 -9.45 -9.57 5.17
CA ASP A 66 -10.16 -8.31 4.91
C ASP A 66 -10.17 -7.98 3.42
N ALA A 67 -9.03 -8.17 2.74
CA ALA A 67 -8.93 -8.01 1.28
C ALA A 67 -9.94 -8.92 0.57
N ARG A 68 -9.95 -10.20 0.95
CA ARG A 68 -10.87 -11.20 0.40
C ARG A 68 -12.32 -10.78 0.63
N GLY A 69 -12.69 -10.42 1.86
CA GLY A 69 -14.05 -10.01 2.20
C GLY A 69 -14.51 -8.80 1.38
N SER A 70 -13.68 -7.78 1.29
CA SER A 70 -13.95 -6.58 0.49
C SER A 70 -14.13 -6.89 -0.99
N ILE A 71 -13.23 -7.68 -1.58
CA ILE A 71 -13.27 -8.08 -2.98
C ILE A 71 -14.52 -8.92 -3.28
N THR A 72 -14.78 -9.96 -2.48
CA THR A 72 -15.96 -10.83 -2.68
C THR A 72 -17.25 -10.03 -2.56
N HIS A 73 -17.35 -9.11 -1.60
CA HIS A 73 -18.51 -8.25 -1.46
C HIS A 73 -18.72 -7.36 -2.68
N ALA A 74 -17.66 -6.69 -3.16
CA ALA A 74 -17.74 -5.81 -4.33
C ALA A 74 -18.15 -6.56 -5.60
N VAL A 75 -17.58 -7.75 -5.83
CA VAL A 75 -17.93 -8.61 -6.97
C VAL A 75 -19.40 -9.06 -6.87
N ALA A 76 -19.85 -9.53 -5.71
CA ALA A 76 -21.23 -9.97 -5.52
C ALA A 76 -22.25 -8.84 -5.73
N GLN A 77 -21.95 -7.63 -5.25
CA GLN A 77 -22.79 -6.45 -5.50
C GLN A 77 -22.92 -6.15 -6.99
N LYS A 78 -21.80 -6.15 -7.73
CA LYS A 78 -21.80 -5.90 -9.18
C LYS A 78 -22.60 -6.96 -9.94
N LEU A 79 -22.40 -8.24 -9.61
CA LEU A 79 -23.16 -9.32 -10.24
C LEU A 79 -24.67 -9.22 -9.98
N LYS A 80 -25.09 -8.75 -8.80
CA LYS A 80 -26.51 -8.50 -8.48
C LYS A 80 -27.06 -7.30 -9.25
N GLU A 81 -26.32 -6.19 -9.30
CA GLU A 81 -26.69 -4.99 -10.08
C GLU A 81 -26.93 -5.32 -11.56
N GLU A 82 -26.06 -6.17 -12.11
CA GLU A 82 -26.14 -6.66 -13.48
C GLU A 82 -27.13 -7.82 -13.67
N LYS A 83 -27.81 -8.26 -12.60
CA LYS A 83 -28.81 -9.34 -12.59
C LYS A 83 -28.28 -10.69 -13.06
N LEU A 84 -26.98 -10.92 -12.90
CA LEU A 84 -26.32 -12.19 -13.21
C LEU A 84 -26.51 -13.22 -12.09
N ILE A 85 -26.75 -12.75 -10.87
CA ILE A 85 -27.07 -13.57 -9.69
C ILE A 85 -28.25 -12.94 -8.93
N PRO A 86 -29.09 -13.75 -8.23
CA PRO A 86 -30.16 -13.25 -7.38
C PRO A 86 -29.65 -12.52 -6.13
#